data_AF-A0A957YWH7-F1
#
_entry.id   AF-A0A957YWH7-F1
#
_cell.length_a   1.000
_cell.length_b   1.000
_cell.length_c   1.000
_cell.angle_alpha   90.00
_cell.angle_beta   90.00
_cell.angle_gamma   90.00
#
_symmetry.space_group_name_H-M   'P 1'
#
loop_
_entity.id
_entity.type
_entity.pdbx_description
1 polymer ?
#
loop_
_entity_poly.entity_id
_entity_poly.type
_entity_poly.pdbx_seq_one_letter_code
_entity_poly.pdbx_strand_id
1 'polypeptide(L)'
;MAIAEKQSKVLYPEGGELADYVEKRKRRGLIWQIVFMAATLIGIISLVALLYNIINSAFGYVALQNEVDPAALVLDVERERLLNSSNLTSSEDDEELAAGVIDNPYAIGFFGYAYYQEHADKLNILTIDGVAPTADNVESGEYPLARPLYFYTDADRLVDKPAVAAFVQYYLDNVNSVIDEVGYFPASENALETDRTILSRAVGDTPTDDAPAADLLIAGSSTVYPLTQQLATRFAEAGFTGNIDVQSIGSGAGLELFCSRNSEVDIANASRDISRGELEACRDAKREPLEFQVGTDALAIVVNQQNTFAQSVTMDELRTIFTGAELWSDVNAEWPAEPIVRYIPGVDSGTLDFFAETVFSRELSDLPKETLTEILQANVSSGLMRRFENDQPFAERSQESVYELVKERVVAPTVVGTWSLVDSIFKRAGIDAFVEDVPNGSLEFRSWLTWRFVTSPQSSTPEDAGIRTAILGSLWVILITLLFSLPLGVGAAIYLEEYAEKNWFNRMIDTNINNLAGVPSIIYGMLGLAIFVRIMAPLTSGTLFGVSDPTTANGRTVLSAGLTLG
;
A
#
# COMPACT_ATOMS: atom_id res chain seq x y z
N MET A 1 -3.65 101.82 28.99
CA MET A 1 -4.48 100.98 29.89
C MET A 1 -5.51 100.30 28.99
N ALA A 2 -5.12 99.33 28.15
CA ALA A 2 -4.73 97.96 28.47
C ALA A 2 -5.95 97.08 28.88
N ILE A 3 -6.18 96.08 28.02
CA ILE A 3 -6.81 94.77 28.27
C ILE A 3 -8.33 94.66 28.01
N ALA A 4 -8.63 93.97 26.90
CA ALA A 4 -9.74 93.04 26.61
C ALA A 4 -10.17 93.31 25.16
N GLU A 5 -9.92 92.49 24.14
CA GLU A 5 -10.01 91.04 24.03
C GLU A 5 -8.98 90.54 23.01
N LYS A 6 -8.06 89.68 23.44
CA LYS A 6 -7.28 88.86 22.53
C LYS A 6 -8.19 87.68 22.17
N GLN A 7 -8.88 87.78 21.03
CA GLN A 7 -9.68 86.69 20.48
C GLN A 7 -8.86 85.39 20.53
N SER A 8 -9.39 84.41 21.26
CA SER A 8 -8.96 83.02 21.19
C SER A 8 -9.06 82.59 19.73
N LYS A 9 -7.91 82.40 19.07
CA LYS A 9 -7.87 81.59 17.85
C LYS A 9 -8.35 80.21 18.25
N VAL A 10 -9.61 79.92 17.95
CA VAL A 10 -10.21 78.60 18.13
C VAL A 10 -9.33 77.62 17.35
N LEU A 11 -8.64 76.73 18.06
CA LEU A 11 -7.74 75.73 17.50
C LEU A 11 -8.49 74.58 16.79
N TYR A 12 -9.81 74.63 16.79
CA TYR A 12 -10.70 73.61 16.25
C TYR A 12 -11.72 74.27 15.31
N PRO A 13 -12.02 73.68 14.15
CA PRO A 13 -13.04 74.21 13.25
C PRO A 13 -14.41 74.18 13.94
N GLU A 14 -15.24 75.21 13.72
CA GLU A 14 -16.60 75.33 14.28
C GLU A 14 -17.63 75.54 13.14
N GLY A 15 -18.87 75.11 13.36
CA GLY A 15 -19.97 75.27 12.38
C GLY A 15 -19.79 74.47 11.09
N GLY A 16 -19.97 75.11 9.92
CA GLY A 16 -19.88 74.46 8.61
C GLY A 16 -18.50 73.90 8.27
N GLU A 17 -17.42 74.55 8.73
CA GLU A 17 -16.05 74.05 8.53
C GLU A 17 -15.77 72.76 9.33
N LEU A 18 -16.41 72.59 10.49
CA LEU A 18 -16.32 71.36 11.27
C LEU A 18 -17.01 70.19 10.56
N ALA A 19 -18.17 70.44 9.95
CA ALA A 19 -18.91 69.43 9.20
C ALA A 19 -18.07 68.90 8.03
N ASP A 20 -17.45 69.80 7.26
CA ASP A 20 -16.55 69.46 6.15
C ASP A 20 -15.29 68.71 6.62
N TYR A 21 -14.71 69.13 7.76
CA TYR A 21 -13.53 68.47 8.32
C TYR A 21 -13.85 67.05 8.82
N VAL A 22 -14.99 66.87 9.48
CA VAL A 22 -15.48 65.56 9.94
C VAL A 22 -15.82 64.66 8.76
N GLU A 23 -16.46 65.17 7.71
CA GLU A 23 -16.77 64.39 6.50
C GLU A 23 -15.49 63.92 5.79
N LYS A 24 -14.50 64.81 5.60
CA LYS A 24 -13.19 64.44 5.04
C LYS A 24 -12.48 63.38 5.88
N ARG A 25 -12.54 63.49 7.22
CA ARG A 25 -11.96 62.50 8.13
C ARG A 25 -12.70 61.17 8.08
N LYS A 26 -14.04 61.18 8.00
CA LYS A 26 -14.86 59.97 7.83
C LYS A 26 -14.56 59.27 6.51
N ARG A 27 -14.44 60.00 5.41
CA ARG A 27 -14.05 59.44 4.09
C ARG A 27 -12.64 58.84 4.14
N ARG A 28 -11.67 59.55 4.72
CA ARG A 28 -10.30 59.02 4.90
C ARG A 28 -10.29 57.79 5.80
N GLY A 29 -11.04 57.80 6.90
CA GLY A 29 -11.17 56.67 7.81
C GLY A 29 -11.77 55.44 7.12
N LEU A 30 -12.83 55.63 6.32
CA LEU A 30 -13.45 54.57 5.53
C LEU A 30 -12.47 53.98 4.50
N ILE A 31 -11.70 54.83 3.80
CA ILE A 31 -10.67 54.37 2.85
C ILE A 31 -9.63 53.51 3.57
N TRP A 32 -9.10 53.96 4.71
CA TRP A 32 -8.12 53.19 5.48
C TRP A 32 -8.71 51.90 6.06
N GLN A 33 -9.97 51.91 6.49
CA GLN A 33 -10.66 50.70 6.94
C GLN A 33 -10.80 49.67 5.80
N ILE A 34 -11.16 50.11 4.59
CA ILE A 34 -11.23 49.24 3.41
C ILE A 34 -9.85 48.67 3.08
N VAL A 35 -8.80 49.50 3.10
CA VAL A 35 -7.42 49.05 2.86
C VAL A 35 -7.00 48.02 3.90
N PHE A 36 -7.31 48.23 5.18
CA PHE A 36 -6.97 47.29 6.24
C PHE A 36 -7.73 45.97 6.08
N MET A 37 -9.05 46.01 5.83
CA MET A 37 -9.86 44.81 5.57
C MET A 37 -9.37 44.05 4.33
N ALA A 38 -9.02 44.75 3.26
CA ALA A 38 -8.47 44.13 2.06
C ALA A 38 -7.11 43.46 2.34
N ALA A 39 -6.23 44.13 3.09
CA ALA A 39 -4.95 43.56 3.50
C ALA A 39 -5.13 42.31 4.38
N THR A 40 -6.07 42.33 5.33
CA THR A 40 -6.41 41.16 6.15
C THR A 40 -6.97 40.02 5.29
N LEU A 41 -7.87 40.32 4.35
CA LEU A 41 -8.44 39.31 3.45
C LEU A 41 -7.37 38.67 2.56
N ILE A 42 -6.48 39.48 1.98
CA ILE A 42 -5.34 38.99 1.20
C ILE A 42 -4.44 38.11 2.07
N GLY A 43 -4.17 38.52 3.31
CA GLY A 43 -3.42 37.73 4.28
C GLY A 43 -4.08 36.37 4.55
N ILE A 44 -5.39 36.34 4.78
CA ILE A 44 -6.14 35.10 5.00
C ILE A 44 -6.09 34.20 3.76
N ILE A 45 -6.34 34.73 2.56
CA ILE A 45 -6.29 33.96 1.31
C ILE A 45 -4.89 33.38 1.10
N SER A 46 -3.84 34.17 1.37
CA SER A 46 -2.46 33.73 1.23
C SER A 46 -2.12 32.61 2.20
N LEU A 47 -2.60 32.71 3.45
CA LEU A 47 -2.41 31.68 4.48
C LEU A 47 -3.17 30.40 4.15
N VAL A 48 -4.40 30.51 3.63
CA VAL A 48 -5.19 29.35 3.16
C VAL A 48 -4.51 28.67 1.98
N ALA A 49 -4.02 29.43 0.99
CA ALA A 49 -3.28 28.87 -0.14
C ALA A 49 -1.99 28.16 0.30
N LEU A 50 -1.26 28.74 1.27
CA LEU A 50 -0.09 28.11 1.85
C LEU A 50 -0.45 26.80 2.57
N LEU A 51 -1.51 26.82 3.40
CA LEU A 51 -1.97 25.62 4.11
C LEU A 51 -2.41 24.53 3.14
N TYR A 52 -3.12 24.89 2.06
CA TYR A 52 -3.49 23.97 1.00
C TYR A 52 -2.25 23.33 0.37
N ASN A 53 -1.24 24.12 0.00
CA ASN A 53 -0.01 23.57 -0.58
C ASN A 53 0.73 22.64 0.39
N ILE A 54 0.77 22.99 1.68
CA ILE A 54 1.39 22.14 2.71
C ILE A 54 0.66 20.81 2.81
N ILE A 55 -0.67 20.82 2.94
CA ILE A 55 -1.47 19.60 3.04
C ILE A 55 -1.32 18.78 1.76
N ASN A 56 -1.42 19.41 0.59
CA ASN A 56 -1.33 18.71 -0.68
C ASN A 56 0.02 18.04 -0.91
N SER A 57 1.11 18.64 -0.42
CA SER A 57 2.47 18.08 -0.53
C SER A 57 2.84 17.13 0.61
N ALA A 58 2.14 17.19 1.76
CA ALA A 58 2.45 16.36 2.93
C ALA A 58 1.86 14.96 2.87
N PHE A 59 0.85 14.74 2.02
CA PHE A 59 0.14 13.47 1.90
C PHE A 59 0.02 13.07 0.43
N GLY A 60 0.01 11.77 0.16
CA GLY A 60 -0.27 11.24 -1.17
C GLY A 60 0.22 9.81 -1.37
N TYR A 61 -0.08 9.24 -2.53
CA TYR A 61 0.41 7.93 -2.92
C TYR A 61 1.87 7.95 -3.34
N VAL A 62 2.54 6.85 -3.06
CA VAL A 62 3.92 6.58 -3.45
C VAL A 62 3.95 5.19 -4.07
N ALA A 63 4.48 5.10 -5.28
CA ALA A 63 4.73 3.83 -5.94
C ALA A 63 6.12 3.36 -5.51
N LEU A 64 6.14 2.15 -4.96
CA LEU A 64 7.32 1.47 -4.49
C LEU A 64 7.63 0.33 -5.45
N GLN A 65 8.89 0.21 -5.85
CA GLN A 65 9.43 -0.98 -6.46
C GLN A 65 10.16 -1.78 -5.38
N ASN A 66 9.68 -2.99 -5.10
CA ASN A 66 10.31 -3.89 -4.15
C ASN A 66 11.39 -4.72 -4.86
N GLU A 67 12.56 -4.88 -4.25
CA GLU A 67 13.58 -5.79 -4.80
C GLU A 67 13.08 -7.23 -4.78
N VAL A 68 12.38 -7.60 -3.71
CA VAL A 68 11.71 -8.89 -3.56
C VAL A 68 10.25 -8.68 -3.19
N ASP A 69 9.33 -9.37 -3.86
CA ASP A 69 7.90 -9.31 -3.56
C ASP A 69 7.62 -9.87 -2.15
N PRO A 70 7.02 -9.07 -1.24
CA PRO A 70 6.63 -9.54 0.09
C PRO A 70 5.72 -10.76 0.08
N ALA A 71 4.78 -10.86 -0.87
CA ALA A 71 3.85 -12.00 -0.91
C ALA A 71 4.57 -13.29 -1.32
N ALA A 72 5.43 -13.21 -2.35
CA ALA A 72 6.29 -14.32 -2.75
C ALA A 72 7.20 -14.80 -1.61
N LEU A 73 7.78 -13.89 -0.82
CA LEU A 73 8.62 -14.25 0.33
C LEU A 73 7.87 -15.11 1.37
N VAL A 74 6.62 -14.76 1.67
CA VAL A 74 5.81 -15.52 2.63
C VAL A 74 5.52 -16.92 2.07
N LEU A 75 5.11 -16.99 0.81
CA LEU A 75 4.80 -18.25 0.13
C LEU A 75 6.02 -19.16 0.04
N ASP A 76 7.19 -18.63 -0.32
CA ASP A 76 8.44 -19.40 -0.45
C ASP A 76 8.83 -20.06 0.88
N VAL A 77 8.78 -19.30 1.98
CA VAL A 77 9.15 -19.80 3.32
C VAL A 77 8.17 -20.85 3.81
N GLU A 78 6.86 -20.63 3.66
CA GLU A 78 5.86 -21.60 4.12
C GLU A 78 5.82 -22.85 3.22
N ARG A 79 6.07 -22.70 1.91
CA ARG A 79 6.24 -23.84 1.00
C ARG A 79 7.47 -24.67 1.37
N GLU A 80 8.59 -24.03 1.67
CA GLU A 80 9.80 -24.74 2.13
C GLU A 80 9.54 -25.48 3.45
N ARG A 81 8.81 -24.87 4.39
CA ARG A 81 8.39 -25.53 5.63
C ARG A 81 7.47 -26.72 5.39
N LEU A 82 6.51 -26.59 4.48
CA LEU A 82 5.63 -27.68 4.10
C LEU A 82 6.42 -28.86 3.53
N LEU A 83 7.33 -28.59 2.58
CA LEU A 83 8.13 -29.62 1.92
C LEU A 83 9.14 -30.29 2.86
N ASN A 84 9.56 -29.61 3.93
CA ASN A 84 10.44 -30.14 4.95
C ASN A 84 9.71 -30.72 6.18
N SER A 85 8.37 -30.80 6.14
CA SER A 85 7.57 -31.35 7.24
C SER A 85 7.85 -32.84 7.46
N SER A 86 7.72 -33.29 8.72
CA SER A 86 7.95 -34.69 9.08
C SER A 86 6.85 -35.61 8.52
N ASN A 87 7.19 -36.89 8.26
CA ASN A 87 6.28 -37.90 7.72
C ASN A 87 5.52 -37.47 6.44
N LEU A 88 6.17 -36.67 5.59
CA LEU A 88 5.62 -36.22 4.32
C LEU A 88 5.90 -37.22 3.20
N THR A 89 4.87 -37.54 2.43
CA THR A 89 4.96 -38.23 1.15
C THR A 89 4.31 -37.36 0.09
N SER A 90 5.00 -37.16 -1.03
CA SER A 90 4.43 -36.51 -2.22
C SER A 90 4.29 -37.50 -3.37
N SER A 91 3.24 -37.34 -4.17
CA SER A 91 3.04 -38.11 -5.41
C SER A 91 2.36 -37.23 -6.47
N GLU A 92 2.69 -37.50 -7.74
CA GLU A 92 2.00 -36.92 -8.90
C GLU A 92 0.69 -37.68 -9.23
N ASP A 93 0.46 -38.82 -8.56
CA ASP A 93 -0.72 -39.65 -8.74
C ASP A 93 -1.67 -39.48 -7.54
N ASP A 94 -2.80 -38.81 -7.77
CA ASP A 94 -3.81 -38.54 -6.74
C ASP A 94 -4.41 -39.85 -6.16
N GLU A 95 -4.41 -40.96 -6.90
CA GLU A 95 -4.87 -42.27 -6.41
C GLU A 95 -3.88 -42.84 -5.37
N GLU A 96 -2.58 -42.63 -5.56
CA GLU A 96 -1.56 -43.01 -4.57
C GLU A 96 -1.71 -42.18 -3.29
N LEU A 97 -2.06 -40.89 -3.41
CA LEU A 97 -2.33 -40.02 -2.27
C LEU A 97 -3.55 -40.50 -1.48
N ALA A 98 -4.66 -40.78 -2.18
CA ALA A 98 -5.88 -41.29 -1.59
C ALA A 98 -5.62 -42.63 -0.87
N ALA A 99 -4.95 -43.57 -1.53
CA ALA A 99 -4.57 -44.85 -0.94
C ALA A 99 -3.70 -44.68 0.32
N GLY A 100 -2.73 -43.78 0.28
CA GLY A 100 -1.86 -43.46 1.43
C GLY A 100 -2.65 -42.97 2.65
N VAL A 101 -3.64 -42.11 2.44
CA VAL A 101 -4.53 -41.63 3.52
C VAL A 101 -5.44 -42.74 4.05
N ILE A 102 -5.93 -43.62 3.17
CA ILE A 102 -6.77 -44.77 3.54
C ILE A 102 -6.01 -45.80 4.40
N ASP A 103 -4.71 -45.95 4.19
CA ASP A 103 -3.91 -46.98 4.87
C ASP A 103 -3.49 -46.60 6.30
N ASN A 104 -3.57 -45.31 6.68
CA ASN A 104 -3.08 -44.83 7.97
C ASN A 104 -4.13 -44.00 8.74
N PRO A 105 -4.58 -44.43 9.94
CA PRO A 105 -5.58 -43.73 10.75
C PRO A 105 -5.24 -42.29 11.15
N TYR A 106 -3.95 -41.93 11.13
CA TYR A 106 -3.43 -40.61 11.48
C TYR A 106 -2.94 -39.81 10.25
N ALA A 107 -3.23 -40.30 9.05
CA ALA A 107 -2.88 -39.58 7.82
C ALA A 107 -3.88 -38.47 7.49
N ILE A 108 -3.33 -37.42 6.89
CA ILE A 108 -4.03 -36.32 6.24
C ILE A 108 -3.42 -36.10 4.86
N GLY A 109 -4.25 -35.74 3.89
CA GLY A 109 -3.76 -35.29 2.59
C GLY A 109 -4.72 -34.34 1.89
N PHE A 110 -4.30 -33.84 0.74
CA PHE A 110 -5.16 -33.03 -0.11
C PHE A 110 -4.93 -33.31 -1.59
N PHE A 111 -6.01 -33.19 -2.36
CA PHE A 111 -6.05 -33.38 -3.80
C PHE A 111 -7.37 -32.83 -4.36
N GLY A 112 -7.55 -32.88 -5.68
CA GLY A 112 -8.79 -32.41 -6.33
C GLY A 112 -10.03 -33.15 -5.81
N TYR A 113 -11.14 -32.44 -5.63
CA TYR A 113 -12.34 -33.00 -4.99
C TYR A 113 -12.90 -34.26 -5.65
N ALA A 114 -12.81 -34.39 -6.98
CA ALA A 114 -13.32 -35.58 -7.68
C ALA A 114 -12.66 -36.89 -7.20
N TYR A 115 -11.36 -36.88 -6.91
CA TYR A 115 -10.67 -38.06 -6.37
C TYR A 115 -11.18 -38.44 -4.98
N TYR A 116 -11.60 -37.46 -4.17
CA TYR A 116 -12.26 -37.76 -2.89
C TYR A 116 -13.59 -38.47 -3.12
N GLN A 117 -14.39 -38.03 -4.10
CA GLN A 117 -15.70 -38.63 -4.37
C GLN A 117 -15.61 -40.12 -4.70
N GLU A 118 -14.57 -40.54 -5.41
CA GLU A 118 -14.33 -41.95 -5.75
C GLU A 118 -14.04 -42.83 -4.52
N HIS A 119 -13.55 -42.23 -3.43
CA HIS A 119 -13.19 -42.90 -2.17
C HIS A 119 -13.98 -42.38 -0.96
N ALA A 120 -15.13 -41.75 -1.17
CA ALA A 120 -15.93 -41.16 -0.10
C ALA A 120 -16.45 -42.17 0.92
N ASP A 121 -16.42 -43.47 0.60
CA ASP A 121 -16.74 -44.57 1.52
C ASP A 121 -15.61 -44.90 2.50
N LYS A 122 -14.36 -44.44 2.24
CA LYS A 122 -13.14 -44.77 3.00
C LYS A 122 -12.40 -43.55 3.55
N LEU A 123 -12.74 -42.35 3.08
CA LEU A 123 -12.13 -41.09 3.50
C LEU A 123 -13.16 -40.20 4.19
N ASN A 124 -12.72 -39.47 5.22
CA ASN A 124 -13.47 -38.36 5.76
C ASN A 124 -12.90 -37.06 5.18
N ILE A 125 -13.76 -36.21 4.64
CA ILE A 125 -13.39 -34.86 4.20
C ILE A 125 -13.54 -33.89 5.37
N LEU A 126 -12.59 -32.96 5.51
CA LEU A 126 -12.60 -31.96 6.58
C LEU A 126 -13.37 -30.72 6.14
N THR A 127 -14.04 -30.08 7.09
CA THR A 127 -14.57 -28.73 6.91
C THR A 127 -13.52 -27.70 7.28
N ILE A 128 -13.41 -26.63 6.50
CA ILE A 128 -12.48 -25.52 6.77
C ILE A 128 -13.28 -24.35 7.33
N ASP A 129 -12.93 -23.90 8.53
CA ASP A 129 -13.66 -22.88 9.28
C ASP A 129 -15.17 -23.21 9.43
N GLY A 130 -15.50 -24.51 9.51
CA GLY A 130 -16.87 -25.02 9.61
C GLY A 130 -17.62 -25.12 8.27
N VAL A 131 -16.98 -24.79 7.15
CA VAL A 131 -17.56 -24.86 5.81
C VAL A 131 -17.12 -26.13 5.10
N ALA A 132 -18.08 -26.92 4.61
CA ALA A 132 -17.83 -28.13 3.83
C ALA A 132 -17.70 -27.82 2.33
N PRO A 133 -16.89 -28.58 1.55
CA PRO A 133 -16.81 -28.45 0.10
C PRO A 133 -18.03 -29.11 -0.57
N THR A 134 -19.19 -28.47 -0.46
CA THR A 134 -20.42 -28.85 -1.16
C THR A 134 -20.61 -27.97 -2.39
N ALA A 135 -21.38 -28.42 -3.38
CA ALA A 135 -21.67 -27.64 -4.60
C ALA A 135 -22.12 -26.20 -4.26
N ASP A 136 -23.05 -26.04 -3.32
CA ASP A 136 -23.56 -24.74 -2.89
C ASP A 136 -22.46 -23.85 -2.28
N ASN A 137 -21.57 -24.42 -1.45
CA ASN A 137 -20.52 -23.65 -0.76
C ASN A 137 -19.34 -23.31 -1.68
N VAL A 138 -19.01 -24.16 -2.64
CA VAL A 138 -17.92 -23.89 -3.59
C VAL A 138 -18.37 -22.89 -4.65
N GLU A 139 -19.62 -22.99 -5.14
CA GLU A 139 -20.17 -22.04 -6.12
C GLU A 139 -20.42 -20.66 -5.51
N SER A 140 -20.82 -20.59 -4.23
CA SER A 140 -21.01 -19.31 -3.52
C SER A 140 -19.69 -18.65 -3.08
N GLY A 141 -18.57 -19.37 -3.13
CA GLY A 141 -17.27 -18.92 -2.64
C GLY A 141 -17.13 -18.95 -1.11
N GLU A 142 -18.06 -19.59 -0.38
CA GLU A 142 -17.97 -19.76 1.08
C GLU A 142 -16.88 -20.77 1.47
N TYR A 143 -16.63 -21.79 0.65
CA TYR A 143 -15.55 -22.74 0.91
C TYR A 143 -14.20 -22.15 0.47
N PRO A 144 -13.22 -21.98 1.39
CA PRO A 144 -12.04 -21.17 1.13
C PRO A 144 -11.03 -21.82 0.17
N LEU A 145 -11.06 -23.14 0.00
CA LEU A 145 -10.16 -23.87 -0.91
C LEU A 145 -10.84 -24.17 -2.26
N ALA A 146 -11.64 -23.23 -2.74
CA ALA A 146 -12.29 -23.27 -4.04
C ALA A 146 -11.93 -22.03 -4.88
N ARG A 147 -11.85 -22.21 -6.19
CA ARG A 147 -11.63 -21.13 -7.15
C ARG A 147 -12.66 -21.22 -8.29
N PRO A 148 -13.35 -20.11 -8.60
CA PRO A 148 -14.32 -20.10 -9.68
C PRO A 148 -13.61 -20.22 -11.03
N LEU A 149 -14.25 -20.89 -11.98
CA LEU A 149 -13.76 -21.07 -13.34
C LEU A 149 -14.63 -20.23 -14.27
N TYR A 150 -13.99 -19.25 -14.92
CA TYR A 150 -14.64 -18.35 -15.85
C TYR A 150 -14.02 -18.48 -17.24
N PHE A 151 -14.80 -18.08 -18.24
CA PHE A 151 -14.26 -17.49 -19.44
C PHE A 151 -14.97 -16.18 -19.78
N TYR A 152 -14.29 -15.35 -20.55
CA TYR A 152 -14.71 -14.03 -20.96
C TYR A 152 -14.62 -13.91 -22.48
N THR A 153 -15.64 -13.33 -23.09
CA THR A 153 -15.60 -12.85 -24.49
C THR A 153 -16.29 -11.50 -24.57
N ASP A 154 -16.57 -10.96 -25.76
CA ASP A 154 -17.30 -9.71 -25.89
C ASP A 154 -18.38 -9.80 -26.97
N ALA A 155 -19.36 -8.90 -26.89
CA ALA A 155 -20.51 -8.90 -27.80
C ALA A 155 -20.10 -8.72 -29.27
N ASP A 156 -19.11 -7.87 -29.55
CA ASP A 156 -18.65 -7.62 -30.91
C ASP A 156 -18.02 -8.89 -31.51
N ARG A 157 -17.22 -9.65 -30.74
CA ARG A 157 -16.65 -10.94 -31.16
C ARG A 157 -17.71 -12.00 -31.42
N LEU A 158 -18.68 -12.12 -30.53
CA LEU A 158 -19.78 -13.08 -30.70
C LEU A 158 -20.58 -12.81 -31.99
N VAL A 159 -20.77 -11.53 -32.34
CA VAL A 159 -21.49 -11.12 -33.56
C VAL A 159 -20.63 -11.20 -34.82
N ASP A 160 -19.41 -10.68 -34.77
CA ASP A 160 -18.52 -10.57 -35.95
C ASP A 160 -17.88 -11.91 -36.32
N LYS A 161 -17.72 -12.82 -35.36
CA LYS A 161 -17.07 -14.12 -35.54
C LYS A 161 -17.99 -15.25 -35.04
N PRO A 162 -18.95 -15.72 -35.86
CA PRO A 162 -19.93 -16.73 -35.46
C PRO A 162 -19.35 -18.05 -34.92
N ALA A 163 -18.11 -18.38 -35.30
CA ALA A 163 -17.38 -19.51 -34.73
C ALA A 163 -17.16 -19.39 -33.20
N VAL A 164 -16.95 -18.17 -32.69
CA VAL A 164 -16.84 -17.91 -31.24
C VAL A 164 -18.19 -18.17 -30.57
N ALA A 165 -19.28 -17.65 -31.11
CA ALA A 165 -20.62 -17.87 -30.56
C ALA A 165 -21.01 -19.36 -30.55
N ALA A 166 -20.69 -20.09 -31.63
CA ALA A 166 -20.94 -21.51 -31.68
C ALA A 166 -20.10 -22.30 -30.68
N PHE A 167 -18.82 -21.94 -30.49
CA PHE A 167 -17.98 -22.57 -29.48
C PHE A 167 -18.48 -22.26 -28.06
N VAL A 168 -18.88 -21.03 -27.77
CA VAL A 168 -19.46 -20.63 -26.47
C VAL A 168 -20.76 -21.39 -26.20
N GLN A 169 -21.66 -21.50 -27.18
CA GLN A 169 -22.88 -22.30 -27.07
C GLN A 169 -22.53 -23.77 -26.77
N TYR A 170 -21.64 -24.37 -27.56
CA TYR A 170 -21.20 -25.74 -27.37
C TYR A 170 -20.57 -25.95 -25.98
N TYR A 171 -19.77 -24.99 -25.51
CA TYR A 171 -19.18 -25.00 -24.18
C TYR A 171 -20.28 -25.08 -23.11
N LEU A 172 -21.26 -24.17 -23.13
CA LEU A 172 -22.33 -24.12 -22.13
C LEU A 172 -23.26 -25.33 -22.17
N ASP A 173 -23.43 -25.94 -23.34
CA ASP A 173 -24.29 -27.13 -23.50
C ASP A 173 -23.60 -28.42 -23.04
N ASN A 174 -22.26 -28.46 -23.06
CA ASN A 174 -21.50 -29.68 -22.81
C ASN A 174 -20.59 -29.63 -21.57
N VAL A 175 -20.35 -28.46 -20.97
CA VAL A 175 -19.38 -28.31 -19.87
C VAL A 175 -19.64 -29.27 -18.72
N ASN A 176 -20.88 -29.38 -18.24
CA ASN A 176 -21.21 -30.26 -17.12
C ASN A 176 -21.01 -31.76 -17.45
N SER A 177 -20.95 -32.15 -18.72
CA SER A 177 -20.61 -33.53 -19.12
C SER A 177 -19.11 -33.82 -19.20
N VAL A 178 -18.28 -32.78 -19.15
CA VAL A 178 -16.83 -32.84 -19.28
C VAL A 178 -16.14 -32.53 -17.96
N ILE A 179 -16.71 -31.61 -17.18
CA ILE A 179 -16.09 -31.03 -16.00
C ILE A 179 -15.80 -32.05 -14.90
N ASP A 180 -16.65 -33.07 -14.75
CA ASP A 180 -16.45 -34.17 -13.82
C ASP A 180 -15.22 -35.02 -14.20
N GLU A 181 -14.94 -35.18 -15.49
CA GLU A 181 -13.77 -35.95 -15.98
C GLU A 181 -12.45 -35.21 -15.71
N VAL A 182 -12.49 -33.88 -15.62
CA VAL A 182 -11.34 -33.02 -15.29
C VAL A 182 -11.21 -32.85 -13.77
N GLY A 183 -12.25 -33.22 -13.02
CA GLY A 183 -12.24 -33.28 -11.57
C GLY A 183 -12.72 -32.02 -10.85
N TYR A 184 -13.49 -31.17 -11.53
CA TYR A 184 -14.05 -29.93 -10.98
C TYR A 184 -15.56 -30.04 -10.71
N PHE A 185 -16.09 -29.11 -9.92
CA PHE A 185 -17.53 -29.02 -9.67
C PHE A 185 -18.26 -28.42 -10.86
N PRO A 186 -19.36 -29.04 -11.31
CA PRO A 186 -20.22 -28.46 -12.34
C PRO A 186 -20.86 -27.17 -11.87
N ALA A 187 -21.01 -26.21 -12.79
CA ALA A 187 -21.83 -25.03 -12.55
C ALA A 187 -23.30 -25.44 -12.35
N SER A 188 -24.02 -24.70 -11.50
CA SER A 188 -25.45 -24.94 -11.34
C SER A 188 -26.20 -24.66 -12.64
N GLU A 189 -27.33 -25.35 -12.83
CA GLU A 189 -28.22 -25.06 -13.97
C GLU A 189 -28.68 -23.60 -14.00
N ASN A 190 -28.75 -22.94 -12.84
CA ASN A 190 -29.10 -21.52 -12.75
C ASN A 190 -27.96 -20.62 -13.26
N ALA A 191 -26.71 -20.92 -12.93
CA ALA A 191 -25.55 -20.24 -13.48
C ALA A 191 -25.48 -20.43 -15.01
N LEU A 192 -25.62 -21.67 -15.50
CA LEU A 192 -25.61 -21.95 -16.94
C LEU A 192 -26.78 -21.29 -17.68
N GLU A 193 -27.97 -21.20 -17.09
CA GLU A 193 -29.09 -20.49 -17.72
C GLU A 193 -28.87 -18.96 -17.77
N THR A 194 -28.19 -18.42 -16.76
CA THR A 194 -27.74 -17.02 -16.76
C THR A 194 -26.75 -16.79 -17.90
N ASP A 195 -25.78 -17.68 -18.06
CA ASP A 195 -24.78 -17.66 -19.13
C ASP A 195 -25.42 -17.79 -20.52
N ARG A 196 -26.36 -18.71 -20.72
CA ARG A 196 -27.14 -18.82 -21.97
C ARG A 196 -27.95 -17.56 -22.24
N THR A 197 -28.45 -16.90 -21.19
CA THR A 197 -29.14 -15.61 -21.31
C THR A 197 -28.18 -14.49 -21.74
N ILE A 198 -26.94 -14.47 -21.23
CA ILE A 198 -25.89 -13.53 -21.66
C ILE A 198 -25.59 -13.74 -23.15
N LEU A 199 -25.33 -14.98 -23.56
CA LEU A 199 -25.06 -15.33 -24.95
C LEU A 199 -26.21 -14.92 -25.87
N SER A 200 -27.43 -15.37 -25.59
CA SER A 200 -28.60 -15.10 -26.44
C SER A 200 -28.91 -13.60 -26.58
N ARG A 201 -28.65 -12.79 -25.55
CA ARG A 201 -28.77 -11.32 -25.64
C ARG A 201 -27.71 -10.69 -26.54
N ALA A 202 -26.49 -11.24 -26.56
CA ALA A 202 -25.40 -10.74 -27.38
C ALA A 202 -25.61 -11.05 -28.87
N VAL A 203 -26.02 -12.28 -29.20
CA VAL A 203 -26.18 -12.72 -30.61
C VAL A 203 -27.58 -12.54 -31.20
N GLY A 204 -28.61 -12.37 -30.37
CA GLY A 204 -29.99 -12.10 -30.78
C GLY A 204 -30.81 -13.33 -31.23
N ASP A 205 -30.16 -14.39 -31.70
CA ASP A 205 -30.72 -15.71 -32.03
C ASP A 205 -29.82 -16.82 -31.45
N THR A 206 -30.36 -18.02 -31.19
CA THR A 206 -29.55 -19.17 -30.77
C THR A 206 -28.51 -19.50 -31.86
N PRO A 207 -27.20 -19.55 -31.56
CA PRO A 207 -26.19 -19.93 -32.53
C PRO A 207 -26.50 -21.30 -33.14
N THR A 208 -26.33 -21.44 -34.46
CA THR A 208 -26.52 -22.73 -35.14
C THR A 208 -25.31 -23.62 -34.96
N ASP A 209 -25.52 -24.93 -34.83
CA ASP A 209 -24.45 -25.94 -34.72
C ASP A 209 -23.49 -25.93 -35.93
N ASP A 210 -23.95 -25.46 -37.10
CA ASP A 210 -23.13 -25.28 -38.31
C ASP A 210 -22.30 -23.98 -38.26
N ALA A 211 -21.24 -23.97 -37.45
CA ALA A 211 -20.32 -22.85 -37.34
C ALA A 211 -19.42 -22.72 -38.58
N PRO A 212 -19.22 -21.52 -39.16
CA PRO A 212 -18.25 -21.34 -40.23
C PRO A 212 -16.83 -21.60 -39.73
N ALA A 213 -15.99 -22.21 -40.57
CA ALA A 213 -14.59 -22.46 -40.24
C ALA A 213 -13.83 -21.13 -40.01
N ALA A 214 -13.34 -20.92 -38.80
CA ALA A 214 -12.46 -19.82 -38.43
C ALA A 214 -11.53 -20.26 -37.30
N ASP A 215 -10.32 -19.72 -37.25
CA ASP A 215 -9.39 -20.03 -36.16
C ASP A 215 -9.84 -19.35 -34.87
N LEU A 216 -9.84 -20.06 -33.74
CA LEU A 216 -10.17 -19.54 -32.42
C LEU A 216 -8.90 -19.45 -31.59
N LEU A 217 -8.67 -18.30 -30.96
CA LEU A 217 -7.59 -18.11 -29.99
C LEU A 217 -8.18 -17.94 -28.59
N ILE A 218 -7.86 -18.88 -27.72
CA ILE A 218 -8.26 -18.90 -26.32
C ILE A 218 -7.00 -18.82 -25.47
N ALA A 219 -6.93 -17.88 -24.52
CA ALA A 219 -5.73 -17.71 -23.71
C ALA A 219 -6.06 -17.37 -22.26
N GLY A 220 -5.34 -17.98 -21.30
CA GLY A 220 -5.47 -17.61 -19.89
C GLY A 220 -5.04 -18.67 -18.89
N SER A 221 -5.87 -18.87 -17.86
CA SER A 221 -5.65 -19.76 -16.71
C SER A 221 -5.17 -21.16 -17.05
N SER A 222 -4.12 -21.60 -16.36
CA SER A 222 -3.63 -23.00 -16.37
C SER A 222 -4.63 -23.97 -15.73
N THR A 223 -5.52 -23.49 -14.86
CA THR A 223 -6.60 -24.28 -14.25
C THR A 223 -7.74 -24.53 -15.23
N VAL A 224 -8.15 -23.51 -15.99
CA VAL A 224 -9.27 -23.64 -16.93
C VAL A 224 -8.82 -24.29 -18.25
N TYR A 225 -7.51 -24.34 -18.48
CA TYR A 225 -6.87 -24.98 -19.64
C TYR A 225 -7.31 -26.43 -19.89
N PRO A 226 -7.18 -27.40 -18.95
CA PRO A 226 -7.57 -28.79 -19.20
C PRO A 226 -9.04 -28.94 -19.59
N LEU A 227 -9.95 -28.24 -18.92
CA LEU A 227 -11.38 -28.22 -19.25
C LEU A 227 -11.64 -27.68 -20.66
N THR A 228 -11.03 -26.54 -20.98
CA THR A 228 -11.23 -25.87 -22.27
C THR A 228 -10.62 -26.68 -23.41
N GLN A 229 -9.46 -27.31 -23.20
CA GLN A 229 -8.80 -28.16 -24.19
C GLN A 229 -9.65 -29.40 -24.51
N GLN A 230 -10.28 -30.00 -23.51
CA GLN A 230 -11.14 -31.15 -23.71
C GLN A 230 -12.43 -30.77 -24.47
N LEU A 231 -13.06 -29.65 -24.12
CA LEU A 231 -14.21 -29.11 -24.85
C LEU A 231 -13.85 -28.72 -26.29
N ALA A 232 -12.70 -28.09 -26.52
CA ALA A 232 -12.19 -27.77 -27.85
C ALA A 232 -11.99 -29.03 -28.70
N THR A 233 -11.46 -30.10 -28.10
CA THR A 233 -11.27 -31.39 -28.78
C THR A 233 -12.61 -31.99 -29.19
N ARG A 234 -13.58 -32.05 -28.26
CA ARG A 234 -14.92 -32.59 -28.55
C ARG A 234 -15.68 -31.74 -29.58
N PHE A 235 -15.50 -30.42 -29.57
CA PHE A 235 -16.10 -29.53 -30.57
C PHE A 235 -15.53 -29.77 -31.98
N ALA A 236 -14.21 -29.99 -32.09
CA ALA A 236 -13.59 -30.39 -33.35
C ALA A 236 -14.09 -31.77 -33.83
N GLU A 237 -14.22 -32.74 -32.92
CA GLU A 237 -14.79 -34.06 -33.21
C GLU A 237 -16.27 -34.00 -33.64
N ALA A 238 -17.03 -33.02 -33.12
CA ALA A 238 -18.41 -32.75 -33.51
C ALA A 238 -18.56 -32.14 -34.91
N GLY A 239 -17.45 -31.82 -35.59
CA GLY A 239 -17.44 -31.40 -37.00
C GLY A 239 -16.91 -30.00 -37.25
N PHE A 240 -16.46 -29.26 -36.23
CA PHE A 240 -15.82 -27.97 -36.42
C PHE A 240 -14.46 -28.11 -37.12
N THR A 241 -14.26 -27.39 -38.22
CA THR A 241 -13.06 -27.53 -39.07
C THR A 241 -12.03 -26.40 -38.93
N GLY A 242 -12.29 -25.39 -38.08
CA GLY A 242 -11.33 -24.33 -37.76
C GLY A 242 -10.27 -24.79 -36.76
N ASN A 243 -9.12 -24.11 -36.69
CA ASN A 243 -8.12 -24.41 -35.67
C ASN A 243 -8.53 -23.78 -34.32
N ILE A 244 -8.43 -24.52 -33.21
CA ILE A 244 -8.67 -23.98 -31.86
C ILE A 244 -7.34 -24.01 -31.12
N ASP A 245 -6.74 -22.85 -30.93
CA ASP A 245 -5.50 -22.68 -30.17
C ASP A 245 -5.85 -22.28 -28.74
N VAL A 246 -5.54 -23.17 -27.79
CA VAL A 246 -5.76 -22.95 -26.35
C VAL A 246 -4.39 -22.75 -25.70
N GLN A 247 -4.17 -21.58 -25.11
CA GLN A 247 -2.89 -21.19 -24.53
C GLN A 247 -3.01 -21.04 -23.01
N SER A 248 -2.18 -21.78 -22.27
CA SER A 248 -2.02 -21.62 -20.82
C SER A 248 -0.93 -20.59 -20.53
N ILE A 249 -1.33 -19.35 -20.25
CA ILE A 249 -0.42 -18.21 -19.98
C ILE A 249 -0.70 -17.51 -18.65
N GLY A 250 -1.71 -17.97 -17.88
CA GLY A 250 -2.16 -17.39 -16.62
C GLY A 250 -3.35 -16.46 -16.78
N SER A 251 -4.24 -16.40 -15.77
CA SER A 251 -5.48 -15.62 -15.80
C SER A 251 -5.24 -14.13 -16.07
N GLY A 252 -4.26 -13.53 -15.40
CA GLY A 252 -3.92 -12.11 -15.57
C GLY A 252 -3.37 -11.79 -16.96
N ALA A 253 -2.39 -12.55 -17.43
CA ALA A 253 -1.82 -12.35 -18.78
C ALA A 253 -2.88 -12.59 -19.89
N GLY A 254 -3.75 -13.59 -19.72
CA GLY A 254 -4.87 -13.83 -20.63
C GLY A 254 -5.86 -12.66 -20.69
N LEU A 255 -6.28 -12.15 -19.53
CA LEU A 255 -7.17 -10.99 -19.43
C LEU A 255 -6.52 -9.71 -19.93
N GLU A 256 -5.23 -9.48 -19.66
CA GLU A 256 -4.47 -8.34 -20.19
C GLU A 256 -4.41 -8.37 -21.71
N LEU A 257 -4.05 -9.52 -22.30
CA LEU A 257 -4.05 -9.70 -23.76
C LEU A 257 -5.44 -9.49 -24.33
N PHE A 258 -6.48 -10.03 -23.70
CA PHE A 258 -7.87 -9.85 -24.11
C PHE A 258 -8.32 -8.38 -24.02
N CYS A 259 -8.00 -7.67 -22.94
CA CYS A 259 -8.34 -6.27 -22.74
C CYS A 259 -7.43 -5.29 -23.51
N SER A 260 -6.66 -5.74 -24.50
CA SER A 260 -5.83 -4.87 -25.35
C SER A 260 -6.57 -4.41 -26.62
N ARG A 261 -6.29 -3.18 -27.10
CA ARG A 261 -7.00 -2.52 -28.22
C ARG A 261 -7.04 -3.30 -29.54
N ASN A 262 -6.06 -4.15 -29.80
CA ASN A 262 -5.96 -4.93 -31.04
C ASN A 262 -5.77 -6.41 -30.72
N SER A 263 -6.36 -6.88 -29.63
CA SER A 263 -6.25 -8.26 -29.19
C SER A 263 -6.76 -9.22 -30.27
N GLU A 264 -6.01 -10.29 -30.51
CA GLU A 264 -6.48 -11.42 -31.34
C GLU A 264 -7.21 -12.47 -30.49
N VAL A 265 -7.14 -12.38 -29.16
CA VAL A 265 -7.77 -13.31 -28.23
C VAL A 265 -9.29 -13.18 -28.30
N ASP A 266 -9.94 -14.28 -28.68
CA ASP A 266 -11.39 -14.38 -28.80
C ASP A 266 -12.06 -14.67 -27.46
N ILE A 267 -11.42 -15.53 -26.65
CA ILE A 267 -11.90 -15.94 -25.34
C ILE A 267 -10.72 -15.90 -24.34
N ALA A 268 -10.90 -15.22 -23.22
CA ALA A 268 -9.97 -15.28 -22.09
C ALA A 268 -10.54 -16.20 -21.01
N ASN A 269 -9.81 -17.23 -20.60
CA ASN A 269 -10.23 -18.06 -19.47
C ASN A 269 -9.50 -17.64 -18.18
N ALA A 270 -10.18 -17.72 -17.04
CA ALA A 270 -9.67 -17.20 -15.79
C ALA A 270 -10.19 -18.01 -14.60
N SER A 271 -9.31 -18.25 -13.62
CA SER A 271 -9.61 -18.96 -12.37
C SER A 271 -9.86 -18.02 -11.19
N ARG A 272 -10.28 -16.78 -11.50
CA ARG A 272 -10.62 -15.70 -10.57
C ARG A 272 -11.48 -14.68 -11.29
N ASP A 273 -12.15 -13.83 -10.52
CA ASP A 273 -12.87 -12.68 -11.07
C ASP A 273 -11.92 -11.74 -11.83
N ILE A 274 -12.46 -11.09 -12.85
CA ILE A 274 -11.79 -9.97 -13.52
C ILE A 274 -11.65 -8.80 -12.53
N SER A 275 -10.42 -8.32 -12.35
CA SER A 275 -10.14 -7.22 -11.43
C SER A 275 -10.71 -5.91 -11.97
N ARG A 276 -10.84 -4.92 -11.07
CA ARG A 276 -11.28 -3.58 -11.46
C ARG A 276 -10.34 -2.92 -12.48
N GLY A 277 -9.02 -3.10 -12.33
CA GLY A 277 -8.02 -2.57 -13.25
C GLY A 277 -8.18 -3.19 -14.65
N GLU A 278 -8.34 -4.50 -14.72
CA GLU A 278 -8.59 -5.23 -15.98
C GLU A 278 -9.91 -4.81 -16.64
N LEU A 279 -10.99 -4.61 -15.87
CA LEU A 279 -12.25 -4.06 -16.38
C LEU A 279 -12.09 -2.65 -16.97
N GLU A 280 -11.32 -1.79 -16.30
CA GLU A 280 -11.01 -0.44 -16.77
C GLU A 280 -10.15 -0.49 -18.05
N ALA A 281 -9.16 -1.38 -18.12
CA ALA A 281 -8.35 -1.62 -19.31
C ALA A 281 -9.19 -2.10 -20.49
N CYS A 282 -10.11 -3.04 -20.26
CA CYS A 282 -11.07 -3.51 -21.26
C CYS A 282 -11.93 -2.35 -21.78
N ARG A 283 -12.45 -1.49 -20.90
CA ARG A 283 -13.21 -0.29 -21.29
C ARG A 283 -12.37 0.67 -22.15
N ASP A 284 -11.10 0.88 -21.81
CA ASP A 284 -10.18 1.74 -22.57
C ASP A 284 -9.80 1.16 -23.94
N ALA A 285 -9.83 -0.17 -24.04
CA ALA A 285 -9.76 -0.91 -25.29
C ALA A 285 -11.11 -0.96 -26.05
N LYS A 286 -12.18 -0.41 -25.47
CA LYS A 286 -13.56 -0.48 -25.98
C LYS A 286 -14.07 -1.90 -26.14
N ARG A 287 -13.65 -2.81 -25.26
CA ARG A 287 -14.21 -4.14 -25.11
C ARG A 287 -14.99 -4.20 -23.80
N GLU A 288 -16.25 -4.59 -23.88
CA GLU A 288 -17.05 -4.85 -22.68
C GLU A 288 -17.08 -6.37 -22.47
N PRO A 289 -16.38 -6.88 -21.44
CA PRO A 289 -16.29 -8.32 -21.22
C PRO A 289 -17.64 -8.87 -20.78
N LEU A 290 -18.05 -9.95 -21.43
CA LEU A 290 -19.14 -10.83 -21.03
C LEU A 290 -18.53 -12.00 -20.29
N GLU A 291 -18.91 -12.16 -19.03
CA GLU A 291 -18.43 -13.20 -18.11
C GLU A 291 -19.35 -14.43 -18.17
N PHE A 292 -18.74 -15.61 -18.13
CA PHE A 292 -19.42 -16.90 -18.11
C PHE A 292 -18.80 -17.77 -17.02
N GLN A 293 -19.59 -18.20 -16.03
CA GLN A 293 -19.13 -19.05 -14.93
C GLN A 293 -19.42 -20.51 -15.24
N VAL A 294 -18.36 -21.28 -15.50
CA VAL A 294 -18.49 -22.62 -16.07
C VAL A 294 -18.28 -23.75 -15.07
N GLY A 295 -17.85 -23.42 -13.86
CA GLY A 295 -17.74 -24.36 -12.75
C GLY A 295 -16.82 -23.85 -11.67
N THR A 296 -16.42 -24.74 -10.79
CA THR A 296 -15.55 -24.41 -9.65
C THR A 296 -14.53 -25.52 -9.42
N ASP A 297 -13.26 -25.19 -9.35
CA ASP A 297 -12.23 -26.13 -8.89
C ASP A 297 -12.10 -26.03 -7.37
N ALA A 298 -12.05 -27.16 -6.66
CA ALA A 298 -11.88 -27.15 -5.21
C ALA A 298 -11.01 -28.30 -4.73
N LEU A 299 -10.24 -28.03 -3.68
CA LEU A 299 -9.40 -29.01 -3.00
C LEU A 299 -10.18 -29.71 -1.88
N ALA A 300 -10.06 -31.03 -1.83
CA ALA A 300 -10.51 -31.83 -0.71
C ALA A 300 -9.35 -31.99 0.28
N ILE A 301 -9.54 -31.57 1.53
CA ILE A 301 -8.67 -31.97 2.64
C ILE A 301 -9.25 -33.23 3.25
N VAL A 302 -8.52 -34.34 3.20
CA VAL A 302 -9.02 -35.65 3.58
C VAL A 302 -8.19 -36.27 4.69
N VAL A 303 -8.86 -37.02 5.54
CA VAL A 303 -8.26 -37.90 6.54
C VAL A 303 -8.85 -39.29 6.42
N ASN A 304 -8.20 -40.26 7.07
CA ASN A 304 -8.73 -41.61 7.19
C ASN A 304 -10.14 -41.63 7.81
N GLN A 305 -11.01 -42.55 7.37
CA GLN A 305 -12.35 -42.69 7.96
C GLN A 305 -12.35 -42.97 9.48
N GLN A 306 -11.27 -43.57 10.02
CA GLN A 306 -11.10 -43.81 11.45
C GLN A 306 -10.72 -42.55 12.25
N ASN A 307 -10.26 -41.49 11.56
CA ASN A 307 -9.99 -40.21 12.19
C ASN A 307 -11.32 -39.53 12.52
N THR A 308 -11.62 -39.45 13.82
CA THR A 308 -12.88 -38.90 14.36
C THR A 308 -12.67 -37.59 15.13
N PHE A 309 -11.42 -37.12 15.26
CA PHE A 309 -11.07 -35.96 16.08
C PHE A 309 -10.88 -34.68 15.26
N ALA A 310 -10.40 -34.78 14.01
CA ALA A 310 -10.08 -33.63 13.17
C ALA A 310 -11.19 -33.27 12.17
N GLN A 311 -12.48 -33.39 12.51
CA GLN A 311 -13.60 -33.24 11.56
C GLN A 311 -13.72 -31.83 10.94
N SER A 312 -13.33 -30.81 11.70
CA SER A 312 -13.26 -29.43 11.24
C SER A 312 -11.94 -28.84 11.70
N VAL A 313 -11.33 -28.03 10.84
CA VAL A 313 -10.09 -27.31 11.13
C VAL A 313 -10.25 -25.85 10.73
N THR A 314 -9.62 -24.96 11.49
CA THR A 314 -9.47 -23.56 11.09
C THR A 314 -8.36 -23.42 10.05
N MET A 315 -8.31 -22.30 9.33
CA MET A 315 -7.21 -22.04 8.40
C MET A 315 -5.83 -22.02 9.09
N ASP A 316 -5.76 -21.51 10.33
CA ASP A 316 -4.51 -21.52 11.11
C ASP A 316 -4.12 -22.94 11.58
N GLU A 317 -5.08 -23.77 11.97
CA GLU A 317 -4.83 -25.18 12.28
C GLU A 317 -4.35 -25.93 11.03
N LEU A 318 -4.97 -25.70 9.86
CA LEU A 318 -4.56 -26.31 8.59
C LEU A 318 -3.12 -25.94 8.22
N ARG A 319 -2.74 -24.66 8.33
CA ARG A 319 -1.35 -24.20 8.15
C ARG A 319 -0.39 -24.97 9.06
N THR A 320 -0.74 -25.05 10.34
CA THR A 320 0.09 -25.71 11.36
C THR A 320 0.23 -27.21 11.08
N ILE A 321 -0.87 -27.86 10.68
CA ILE A 321 -0.88 -29.26 10.26
C ILE A 321 0.10 -29.47 9.11
N PHE A 322 0.12 -28.65 8.07
CA PHE A 322 0.99 -28.88 6.91
C PHE A 322 2.39 -28.28 7.02
N THR A 323 2.74 -27.67 8.16
CA THR A 323 4.08 -27.07 8.37
C THR A 323 4.77 -27.66 9.62
N GLY A 324 4.71 -26.95 10.75
CA GLY A 324 5.59 -27.18 11.90
C GLY A 324 5.13 -28.23 12.92
N ALA A 325 3.90 -28.76 12.84
CA ALA A 325 3.44 -29.77 13.80
C ALA A 325 4.10 -31.15 13.55
N GLU A 326 4.44 -31.88 14.61
CA GLU A 326 4.86 -33.28 14.48
C GLU A 326 3.75 -34.23 14.91
N LEU A 327 2.99 -33.85 15.94
CA LEU A 327 1.87 -34.59 16.51
C LEU A 327 0.56 -33.84 16.30
N TRP A 328 -0.56 -34.57 16.21
CA TRP A 328 -1.89 -33.95 16.15
C TRP A 328 -2.17 -33.06 17.37
N SER A 329 -1.67 -33.44 18.55
CA SER A 329 -1.77 -32.63 19.78
C SER A 329 -1.01 -31.29 19.74
N ASP A 330 -0.06 -31.11 18.83
CA ASP A 330 0.68 -29.85 18.67
C ASP A 330 -0.20 -28.77 18.04
N VAL A 331 -1.19 -29.18 17.24
CA VAL A 331 -2.15 -28.29 16.59
C VAL A 331 -3.29 -27.95 17.54
N ASN A 332 -3.86 -28.98 18.18
CA ASN A 332 -4.94 -28.82 19.13
C ASN A 332 -4.74 -29.81 20.30
N ALA A 333 -4.64 -29.28 21.51
CA ALA A 333 -4.33 -30.09 22.70
C ALA A 333 -5.40 -31.15 23.05
N GLU A 334 -6.60 -31.07 22.46
CA GLU A 334 -7.66 -32.08 22.61
C GLU A 334 -7.50 -33.27 21.65
N TRP A 335 -6.65 -33.14 20.63
CA TRP A 335 -6.34 -34.19 19.65
C TRP A 335 -5.29 -35.18 20.19
N PRO A 336 -5.23 -36.41 19.64
CA PRO A 336 -4.29 -37.42 20.13
C PRO A 336 -2.82 -36.99 19.95
N ALA A 337 -1.96 -37.42 20.87
CA ALA A 337 -0.51 -37.24 20.77
C ALA A 337 0.13 -38.27 19.83
N GLU A 338 -0.40 -38.36 18.61
CA GLU A 338 -0.02 -39.32 17.58
C GLU A 338 0.62 -38.57 16.40
N PRO A 339 1.60 -39.16 15.69
CA PRO A 339 2.27 -38.49 14.59
C PRO A 339 1.32 -38.15 13.45
N ILE A 340 1.47 -36.95 12.90
CA ILE A 340 0.79 -36.57 11.65
C ILE A 340 1.54 -37.24 10.49
N VAL A 341 0.82 -37.90 9.60
CA VAL A 341 1.36 -38.45 8.34
C VAL A 341 0.73 -37.69 7.18
N ARG A 342 1.54 -37.11 6.30
CA ARG A 342 1.09 -36.15 5.29
C ARG A 342 1.24 -36.72 3.90
N TYR A 343 0.18 -36.60 3.10
CA TYR A 343 0.17 -36.91 1.69
C TYR A 343 -0.17 -35.65 0.90
N ILE A 344 0.75 -35.20 0.05
CA ILE A 344 0.58 -33.97 -0.73
C ILE A 344 0.76 -34.26 -2.22
N PRO A 345 0.17 -33.44 -3.10
CA PRO A 345 0.50 -33.48 -4.51
C PRO A 345 1.99 -33.24 -4.75
N GLY A 346 2.46 -33.67 -5.90
CA GLY A 346 3.84 -33.51 -6.34
C GLY A 346 4.34 -32.06 -6.29
N VAL A 347 5.66 -31.91 -6.21
CA VAL A 347 6.29 -30.60 -5.98
C VAL A 347 6.06 -29.61 -7.12
N ASP A 348 5.80 -30.11 -8.32
CA ASP A 348 5.51 -29.34 -9.54
C ASP A 348 4.00 -29.31 -9.87
N SER A 349 3.15 -29.75 -8.93
CA SER A 349 1.71 -29.84 -9.12
C SER A 349 1.01 -28.49 -8.90
N GLY A 350 0.16 -28.10 -9.85
CA GLY A 350 -0.71 -26.93 -9.71
C GLY A 350 -1.72 -27.04 -8.55
N THR A 351 -1.99 -28.25 -8.07
CA THR A 351 -2.80 -28.51 -6.87
C THR A 351 -2.04 -28.08 -5.60
N LEU A 352 -0.73 -28.37 -5.53
CA LEU A 352 0.13 -27.91 -4.45
C LEU A 352 0.30 -26.38 -4.49
N ASP A 353 0.51 -25.81 -5.68
CA ASP A 353 0.61 -24.36 -5.83
C ASP A 353 -0.68 -23.67 -5.35
N PHE A 354 -1.85 -24.14 -5.78
CA PHE A 354 -3.13 -23.59 -5.34
C PHE A 354 -3.34 -23.73 -3.83
N PHE A 355 -2.98 -24.88 -3.24
CA PHE A 355 -3.00 -25.05 -1.79
C PHE A 355 -2.09 -24.04 -1.09
N ALA A 356 -0.84 -23.90 -1.55
CA ALA A 356 0.12 -23.00 -0.92
C ALA A 356 -0.32 -21.53 -1.03
N GLU A 357 -0.76 -21.09 -2.21
CA GLU A 357 -1.27 -19.73 -2.45
C GLU A 357 -2.48 -19.43 -1.55
N THR A 358 -3.40 -20.38 -1.38
CA THR A 358 -4.63 -20.15 -0.62
C THR A 358 -4.41 -20.25 0.88
N VAL A 359 -3.68 -21.28 1.31
CA VAL A 359 -3.47 -21.57 2.73
C VAL A 359 -2.41 -20.66 3.31
N PHE A 360 -1.33 -20.33 2.60
CA PHE A 360 -0.22 -19.55 3.16
C PHE A 360 -0.26 -18.05 2.83
N SER A 361 -1.21 -17.57 2.03
CA SER A 361 -1.34 -16.13 1.77
C SER A 361 -1.64 -15.34 3.05
N ARG A 362 -0.65 -14.57 3.50
CA ARG A 362 -0.71 -13.64 4.64
C ARG A 362 0.16 -12.43 4.34
N GLU A 363 -0.15 -11.30 4.97
CA GLU A 363 0.72 -10.14 4.91
C GLU A 363 2.02 -10.41 5.69
N LEU A 364 3.14 -9.92 5.15
CA LEU A 364 4.45 -10.02 5.81
C LEU A 364 4.43 -9.42 7.22
N SER A 365 3.64 -8.36 7.46
CA SER A 365 3.45 -7.71 8.76
C SER A 365 2.75 -8.58 9.80
N ASP A 366 1.97 -9.57 9.38
CA ASP A 366 1.21 -10.45 10.27
C ASP A 366 2.00 -11.68 10.69
N LEU A 367 3.20 -11.88 10.14
CA LEU A 367 4.01 -13.03 10.46
C LEU A 367 4.56 -12.98 11.90
N PRO A 368 4.66 -14.16 12.56
CA PRO A 368 5.35 -14.26 13.84
C PRO A 368 6.79 -13.74 13.78
N LYS A 369 7.26 -13.22 14.91
CA LYS A 369 8.63 -12.70 15.04
C LYS A 369 9.68 -13.73 14.64
N GLU A 370 9.44 -14.99 14.97
CA GLU A 370 10.31 -16.12 14.68
C GLU A 370 10.45 -16.31 13.17
N THR A 371 9.32 -16.39 12.44
CA THR A 371 9.31 -16.48 10.97
C THR A 371 9.96 -15.26 10.33
N LEU A 372 9.69 -14.04 10.80
CA LEU A 372 10.36 -12.85 10.28
C LEU A 372 11.88 -12.89 10.50
N THR A 373 12.31 -13.46 11.62
CA THR A 373 13.74 -13.64 11.91
C THR A 373 14.36 -14.69 10.99
N GLU A 374 13.66 -15.77 10.66
CA GLU A 374 14.08 -16.77 9.67
C GLU A 374 14.21 -16.16 8.27
N ILE A 375 13.19 -15.41 7.82
CA ILE A 375 13.22 -14.67 6.56
C ILE A 375 14.43 -13.74 6.51
N LEU A 376 14.66 -12.98 7.59
CA LEU A 376 15.81 -12.10 7.67
C LEU A 376 17.13 -12.89 7.59
N GLN A 377 17.27 -13.98 8.33
CA GLN A 377 18.49 -14.80 8.36
C GLN A 377 18.79 -15.45 7.00
N ALA A 378 17.77 -15.89 6.28
CA ALA A 378 17.91 -16.49 4.95
C ALA A 378 18.37 -15.48 3.89
N ASN A 379 17.96 -14.21 4.05
CA ASN A 379 18.16 -13.17 3.03
C ASN A 379 19.29 -12.18 3.33
N VAL A 380 19.87 -12.19 4.55
CA VAL A 380 20.98 -11.28 4.91
C VAL A 380 22.27 -12.01 5.26
N SER A 381 23.40 -11.34 5.04
CA SER A 381 24.70 -11.91 5.40
C SER A 381 24.82 -12.16 6.91
N SER A 382 25.52 -13.24 7.30
CA SER A 382 25.79 -13.56 8.70
C SER A 382 26.53 -12.44 9.46
N GLY A 383 27.30 -11.60 8.76
CA GLY A 383 27.96 -10.42 9.34
C GLY A 383 26.97 -9.31 9.70
N LEU A 384 25.97 -9.08 8.85
CA LEU A 384 24.90 -8.13 9.11
C LEU A 384 24.00 -8.62 10.26
N MET A 385 23.68 -9.93 10.29
CA MET A 385 22.92 -10.54 11.38
C MET A 385 23.60 -10.35 12.74
N ARG A 386 24.93 -10.57 12.79
CA ARG A 386 25.74 -10.32 14.00
C ARG A 386 25.73 -8.85 14.43
N ARG A 387 25.70 -7.90 13.48
CA ARG A 387 25.57 -6.48 13.80
C ARG A 387 24.20 -6.19 14.45
N PHE A 388 23.12 -6.68 13.86
CA PHE A 388 21.77 -6.45 14.42
C PHE A 388 21.62 -7.00 15.83
N GLU A 389 22.16 -8.20 16.09
CA GLU A 389 22.19 -8.80 17.43
C GLU A 389 23.03 -7.99 18.43
N ASN A 390 24.17 -7.43 17.99
CA ASN A 390 25.00 -6.57 18.84
C ASN A 390 24.35 -5.21 19.13
N ASP A 391 23.62 -4.65 18.16
CA ASP A 391 22.93 -3.36 18.30
C ASP A 391 21.73 -3.49 19.25
N GLN A 392 20.92 -4.53 19.09
CA GLN A 392 19.87 -4.93 20.02
C GLN A 392 19.55 -6.42 19.83
N PRO A 393 19.68 -7.27 20.87
CA PRO A 393 19.42 -8.70 20.75
C PRO A 393 18.02 -8.99 20.21
N PHE A 394 17.90 -9.96 19.29
CA PHE A 394 16.62 -10.34 18.71
C PHE A 394 15.63 -10.81 19.77
N ALA A 395 16.10 -11.42 20.87
CA ALA A 395 15.26 -11.78 22.01
C ALA A 395 14.48 -10.57 22.60
N GLU A 396 15.07 -9.38 22.59
CA GLU A 396 14.50 -8.16 23.16
C GLU A 396 13.74 -7.29 22.14
N ARG A 397 13.84 -7.59 20.84
CA ARG A 397 13.11 -6.87 19.78
C ARG A 397 11.63 -7.22 19.79
N SER A 398 10.78 -6.24 19.52
CA SER A 398 9.37 -6.49 19.19
C SER A 398 9.25 -7.11 17.79
N GLN A 399 8.12 -7.77 17.52
CA GLN A 399 7.81 -8.29 16.18
C GLN A 399 7.89 -7.18 15.12
N GLU A 400 7.32 -6.01 15.41
CA GLU A 400 7.34 -4.87 14.48
C GLU A 400 8.76 -4.35 14.22
N SER A 401 9.66 -4.37 15.22
CA SER A 401 11.05 -4.01 14.99
C SER A 401 11.76 -4.98 14.06
N VAL A 402 11.41 -6.27 14.07
CA VAL A 402 11.99 -7.27 13.15
C VAL A 402 11.37 -7.13 11.76
N TYR A 403 10.05 -6.90 11.69
CA TYR A 403 9.36 -6.59 10.45
C TYR A 403 10.00 -5.39 9.72
N GLU A 404 10.29 -4.30 10.42
CA GLU A 404 10.97 -3.15 9.83
C GLU A 404 12.37 -3.49 9.29
N LEU A 405 13.11 -4.38 9.95
CA LEU A 405 14.40 -4.86 9.43
C LEU A 405 14.23 -5.70 8.16
N VAL A 406 13.21 -6.57 8.10
CA VAL A 406 12.89 -7.35 6.90
C VAL A 406 12.46 -6.41 5.77
N LYS A 407 11.60 -5.43 6.05
CA LYS A 407 11.17 -4.43 5.08
C LYS A 407 12.36 -3.62 4.55
N GLU A 408 13.25 -3.16 5.41
CA GLU A 408 14.43 -2.37 5.00
C GLU A 408 15.47 -3.20 4.23
N ARG A 409 15.69 -4.47 4.59
CA ARG A 409 16.86 -5.25 4.14
C ARG A 409 16.57 -6.38 3.18
N VAL A 410 15.35 -6.89 3.16
CA VAL A 410 14.94 -8.01 2.31
C VAL A 410 14.01 -7.51 1.22
N VAL A 411 12.93 -6.82 1.59
CA VAL A 411 12.00 -6.21 0.63
C VAL A 411 12.65 -5.04 -0.09
N ALA A 412 13.40 -4.22 0.66
CA ALA A 412 14.16 -3.07 0.18
C ALA A 412 13.36 -2.16 -0.79
N PRO A 413 12.22 -1.59 -0.35
CA PRO A 413 11.35 -0.79 -1.20
C PRO A 413 12.06 0.48 -1.69
N THR A 414 11.95 0.76 -2.99
CA THR A 414 12.48 1.98 -3.60
C THR A 414 11.36 2.82 -4.20
N VAL A 415 11.36 4.13 -3.93
CA VAL A 415 10.34 5.02 -4.49
C VAL A 415 10.60 5.29 -5.96
N VAL A 416 9.68 4.85 -6.82
CA VAL A 416 9.73 5.05 -8.28
C VAL A 416 8.74 6.11 -8.76
N GLY A 417 7.71 6.42 -7.97
CA GLY A 417 6.71 7.45 -8.30
C GLY A 417 6.12 8.10 -7.05
N THR A 418 5.79 9.39 -7.13
CA THR A 418 5.12 10.14 -6.05
C THR A 418 4.03 11.04 -6.60
N TRP A 419 2.91 11.11 -5.88
CA TRP A 419 1.78 11.96 -6.25
C TRP A 419 1.34 12.80 -5.06
N SER A 420 0.87 14.02 -5.34
CA SER A 420 0.29 14.88 -4.31
C SER A 420 -1.07 14.35 -3.85
N LEU A 421 -1.61 14.85 -2.74
CA LEU A 421 -2.88 14.40 -2.20
C LEU A 421 -4.02 14.54 -3.22
N VAL A 422 -4.07 15.66 -3.94
CA VAL A 422 -5.10 15.93 -4.95
C VAL A 422 -4.94 14.99 -6.14
N ASP A 423 -3.73 14.75 -6.63
CA ASP A 423 -3.51 13.77 -7.70
C ASP A 423 -3.89 12.35 -7.26
N SER A 424 -3.56 12.01 -6.02
CA SER A 424 -3.87 10.71 -5.39
C SER A 424 -5.36 10.43 -5.32
N ILE A 425 -6.17 11.47 -5.11
CA ILE A 425 -7.65 11.37 -5.04
C ILE A 425 -8.27 11.35 -6.43
N PHE A 426 -7.80 12.21 -7.36
CA PHE A 426 -8.50 12.45 -8.63
C PHE A 426 -7.91 11.74 -9.85
N LYS A 427 -6.71 11.17 -9.76
CA LYS A 427 -6.00 10.50 -10.86
C LYS A 427 -5.64 9.05 -10.57
N ARG A 428 -6.41 8.39 -9.69
CA ARG A 428 -6.12 7.05 -9.18
C ARG A 428 -5.87 6.01 -10.28
N ALA A 429 -6.72 5.94 -11.30
CA ALA A 429 -6.57 4.99 -12.41
C ALA A 429 -5.21 5.10 -13.13
N GLY A 430 -4.71 6.32 -13.36
CA GLY A 430 -3.40 6.51 -13.97
C GLY A 430 -2.23 6.18 -13.05
N ILE A 431 -2.44 6.21 -11.72
CA ILE A 431 -1.45 5.78 -10.73
C ILE A 431 -1.42 4.26 -10.66
N ASP A 432 -2.58 3.61 -10.66
CA ASP A 432 -2.67 2.14 -10.65
C ASP A 432 -2.02 1.55 -11.91
N ALA A 433 -2.33 2.08 -13.10
CA ALA A 433 -1.68 1.68 -14.35
C ALA A 433 -0.15 1.89 -14.34
N PHE A 434 0.34 2.96 -13.70
CA PHE A 434 1.79 3.17 -13.56
C PHE A 434 2.43 2.10 -12.67
N VAL A 435 1.74 1.66 -11.61
CA VAL A 435 2.28 0.65 -10.68
C VAL A 435 2.27 -0.74 -11.32
N GLU A 436 1.29 -1.05 -12.15
CA GLU A 436 1.23 -2.30 -12.93
C GLU A 436 2.45 -2.46 -13.86
N ASP A 437 2.93 -1.36 -14.44
CA ASP A 437 4.15 -1.34 -15.27
C ASP A 437 5.46 -1.49 -14.46
N VAL A 438 5.41 -1.40 -13.13
CA VAL A 438 6.58 -1.51 -12.25
C VAL A 438 6.74 -2.95 -11.77
N PRO A 439 7.86 -3.63 -12.06
CA PRO A 439 8.13 -4.96 -11.53
C PRO A 439 8.11 -4.96 -10.01
N ASN A 440 7.34 -5.87 -9.39
CA ASN A 440 7.10 -5.92 -7.94
C ASN A 440 6.61 -4.57 -7.37
N GLY A 441 5.79 -3.87 -8.17
CA GLY A 441 5.21 -2.58 -7.84
C GLY A 441 4.18 -2.70 -6.72
N SER A 442 4.29 -1.84 -5.70
CA SER A 442 3.27 -1.68 -4.67
C SER A 442 2.94 -0.20 -4.47
N LEU A 443 1.70 0.07 -4.05
CA LEU A 443 1.20 1.42 -3.92
C LEU A 443 0.81 1.70 -2.47
N GLU A 444 1.58 2.55 -1.80
CA GLU A 444 1.34 2.92 -0.42
C GLU A 444 0.87 4.37 -0.29
N PHE A 445 -0.17 4.62 0.51
CA PHE A 445 -0.52 5.98 0.90
C PHE A 445 0.43 6.44 2.00
N ARG A 446 1.18 7.50 1.73
CA ARG A 446 2.22 7.97 2.65
C ARG A 446 1.88 9.34 3.22
N SER A 447 2.04 9.45 4.55
CA SER A 447 2.15 10.72 5.25
C SER A 447 3.62 11.06 5.46
N TRP A 448 4.07 12.19 4.94
CA TRP A 448 5.41 12.71 5.20
C TRP A 448 5.50 13.39 6.57
N LEU A 449 4.36 13.82 7.13
CA LEU A 449 4.28 14.38 8.47
C LEU A 449 4.04 13.28 9.51
N THR A 450 5.12 12.71 10.01
CA THR A 450 5.09 11.67 11.05
C THR A 450 5.79 12.13 12.33
N TRP A 451 5.54 11.44 13.44
CA TRP A 451 6.32 11.67 14.66
C TRP A 451 7.81 11.44 14.41
N ARG A 452 8.15 10.42 13.61
CA ARG A 452 9.52 10.15 13.13
C ARG A 452 10.12 11.36 12.44
N PHE A 453 9.42 12.01 11.52
CA PHE A 453 9.90 13.23 10.85
C PHE A 453 10.27 14.35 11.83
N VAL A 454 9.51 14.52 12.92
CA VAL A 454 9.80 15.54 13.95
C VAL A 454 11.00 15.13 14.81
N THR A 455 11.15 13.85 15.15
CA THR A 455 12.20 13.35 16.05
C THR A 455 13.50 12.93 15.37
N SER A 456 13.49 12.72 14.05
CA SER A 456 14.66 12.30 13.28
C SER A 456 15.60 13.48 13.00
N PRO A 457 16.92 13.23 12.96
CA PRO A 457 17.89 14.22 12.51
C PRO A 457 17.77 14.46 11.00
N GLN A 458 18.42 15.51 10.51
CA GLN A 458 18.52 15.74 9.07
C GLN A 458 19.33 14.62 8.41
N SER A 459 18.85 14.10 7.28
CA SER A 459 19.51 13.06 6.48
C SER A 459 19.74 13.54 5.05
N SER A 460 20.71 12.94 4.36
CA SER A 460 20.89 13.09 2.91
C SER A 460 19.94 12.18 2.11
N THR A 461 19.38 11.15 2.74
CA THR A 461 18.29 10.33 2.19
C THR A 461 16.96 11.03 2.47
N PRO A 462 16.17 11.40 1.44
CA PRO A 462 14.88 12.07 1.64
C PRO A 462 13.92 11.28 2.54
N GLU A 463 13.96 9.96 2.44
CA GLU A 463 13.16 8.98 3.21
C GLU A 463 13.31 9.09 4.74
N ASP A 464 14.48 9.51 5.21
CA ASP A 464 14.88 9.52 6.63
C ASP A 464 15.11 10.93 7.18
N ALA A 465 15.00 11.94 6.33
CA ALA A 465 15.28 13.31 6.71
C ALA A 465 14.22 13.80 7.70
N GLY A 466 14.65 14.20 8.90
CA GLY A 466 13.80 14.84 9.90
C GLY A 466 14.22 16.27 10.24
N ILE A 467 13.37 16.92 11.03
CA ILE A 467 13.52 18.35 11.41
C ILE A 467 14.01 18.56 12.84
N ARG A 468 14.36 17.50 13.59
CA ARG A 468 14.79 17.61 15.00
C ARG A 468 15.92 18.62 15.16
N THR A 469 16.93 18.54 14.30
CA THR A 469 18.11 19.41 14.37
C THR A 469 17.74 20.88 14.21
N ALA A 470 16.80 21.19 13.31
CA ALA A 470 16.33 22.55 13.08
C ALA A 470 15.53 23.07 14.30
N ILE A 471 14.62 22.27 14.84
CA ILE A 471 13.83 22.61 16.03
C ILE A 471 14.74 22.92 17.22
N LEU A 472 15.66 22.00 17.55
CA LEU A 472 16.58 22.19 18.66
C LEU A 472 17.48 23.41 18.44
N GLY A 473 17.99 23.60 17.22
CA GLY A 473 18.78 24.77 16.86
C GLY A 473 18.03 26.08 17.13
N SER A 474 16.78 26.19 16.66
CA SER A 474 15.94 27.37 16.90
C SER A 474 15.64 27.60 18.38
N LEU A 475 15.31 26.55 19.14
CA LEU A 475 15.05 26.66 20.58
C LEU A 475 16.28 27.15 21.34
N TRP A 476 17.47 26.66 20.99
CA TRP A 476 18.72 27.15 21.59
C TRP A 476 19.01 28.60 21.25
N VAL A 477 18.81 29.03 19.99
CA VAL A 477 18.97 30.44 19.61
C VAL A 477 18.03 31.31 20.45
N ILE A 478 16.75 30.97 20.52
CA ILE A 478 15.74 31.71 21.30
C ILE A 478 16.13 31.79 22.77
N LEU A 479 16.54 30.67 23.36
CA LEU A 479 16.94 30.60 24.77
C LEU A 479 18.17 31.48 25.05
N ILE A 480 19.20 31.41 24.20
CA ILE A 480 20.41 32.23 24.36
C ILE A 480 20.08 33.71 24.21
N THR A 481 19.29 34.08 23.19
CA THR A 481 18.81 35.45 23.00
C THR A 481 18.08 35.94 24.24
N LEU A 482 17.14 35.16 24.78
CA LEU A 482 16.38 35.54 25.96
C LEU A 482 17.26 35.71 27.20
N LEU A 483 18.19 34.78 27.43
CA LEU A 483 19.12 34.84 28.58
C LEU A 483 20.08 36.02 28.52
N PHE A 484 20.45 36.48 27.32
CA PHE A 484 21.39 37.59 27.16
C PHE A 484 20.67 38.94 27.10
N SER A 485 19.67 39.08 26.24
CA SER A 485 18.98 40.34 25.98
C SER A 485 18.08 40.78 27.10
N LEU A 486 17.40 39.85 27.78
CA LEU A 486 16.42 40.24 28.79
C LEU A 486 17.11 40.90 29.99
N PRO A 487 18.17 40.33 30.60
CA PRO A 487 18.87 41.00 31.71
C PRO A 487 19.56 42.29 31.28
N LEU A 488 20.24 42.29 30.12
CA LEU A 488 20.97 43.47 29.64
C LEU A 488 20.02 44.59 29.20
N GLY A 489 18.98 44.27 28.43
CA GLY A 489 18.02 45.23 27.92
C GLY A 489 17.16 45.83 29.04
N VAL A 490 16.61 45.00 29.92
CA VAL A 490 15.83 45.49 31.08
C VAL A 490 16.73 46.24 32.05
N GLY A 491 17.93 45.72 32.34
CA GLY A 491 18.90 46.37 33.22
C GLY A 491 19.35 47.74 32.70
N ALA A 492 19.65 47.85 31.41
CA ALA A 492 20.00 49.12 30.77
C ALA A 492 18.84 50.12 30.81
N ALA A 493 17.61 49.66 30.55
CA ALA A 493 16.43 50.51 30.63
C ALA A 493 16.19 51.04 32.06
N ILE A 494 16.26 50.18 33.08
CA ILE A 494 16.12 50.59 34.47
C ILE A 494 17.23 51.56 34.88
N TYR A 495 18.48 51.29 34.48
CA TYR A 495 19.60 52.16 34.81
C TYR A 495 19.46 53.55 34.17
N LEU A 496 19.10 53.62 32.88
CA LEU A 496 18.94 54.88 32.16
C LEU A 496 17.77 55.72 32.69
N GLU A 497 16.67 55.09 33.09
CA GLU A 497 15.49 55.82 33.57
C GLU A 497 15.61 56.25 35.04
N GLU A 498 16.12 55.36 35.92
CA GLU A 498 16.06 55.58 37.37
C GLU A 498 17.37 56.12 37.95
N TYR A 499 18.54 55.72 37.41
CA TYR A 499 19.84 55.97 38.05
C TYR A 499 20.75 56.93 37.27
N ALA A 500 20.55 57.08 35.95
CA ALA A 500 21.44 57.85 35.11
C ALA A 500 21.22 59.38 35.27
N GLU A 501 22.27 60.11 35.63
CA GLU A 501 22.20 61.58 35.72
C GLU A 501 21.98 62.21 34.34
N LYS A 502 21.19 63.29 34.26
CA LYS A 502 20.86 63.97 33.00
C LYS A 502 22.03 64.79 32.47
N ASN A 503 22.97 64.13 31.78
CA ASN A 503 24.10 64.76 31.11
C ASN A 503 23.95 64.70 29.57
N TRP A 504 24.84 65.38 28.84
CA TRP A 504 24.78 65.45 27.37
C TRP A 504 25.03 64.08 26.71
N PHE A 505 25.83 63.22 27.36
CA PHE A 505 26.18 61.90 26.87
C PHE A 505 24.99 60.93 26.95
N ASN A 506 24.26 60.93 28.07
CA ASN A 506 23.05 60.13 28.27
C ASN A 506 21.94 60.56 27.30
N ARG A 507 21.76 61.87 27.07
CA ARG A 507 20.83 62.35 26.02
C ARG A 507 21.20 61.88 24.61
N MET A 508 22.50 61.77 24.32
CA MET A 508 22.97 61.22 23.05
C MET A 508 22.65 59.73 22.96
N ILE A 509 22.87 58.96 24.03
CA ILE A 509 22.53 57.52 24.10
C ILE A 509 21.02 57.32 23.90
N ASP A 510 20.17 58.03 24.65
CA ASP A 510 18.71 57.92 24.55
C ASP A 510 18.21 58.24 23.13
N THR A 511 18.78 59.26 22.49
CA THR A 511 18.43 59.62 21.10
C THR A 511 18.79 58.49 20.14
N ASN A 512 19.95 57.86 20.32
CA ASN A 512 20.36 56.74 19.48
C ASN A 512 19.50 55.50 19.74
N ILE A 513 19.19 55.16 20.99
CA ILE A 513 18.29 54.03 21.34
C ILE A 513 16.91 54.23 20.71
N ASN A 514 16.33 55.43 20.83
CA ASN A 514 15.03 55.74 20.24
C ASN A 514 15.05 55.69 18.70
N ASN A 515 16.14 56.14 18.07
CA ASN A 515 16.31 56.04 16.62
C ASN A 515 16.50 54.57 16.19
N LEU A 516 17.20 53.77 16.98
CA LEU A 516 17.42 52.34 16.73
C LEU A 516 16.09 51.55 16.83
N ALA A 517 15.19 51.92 17.74
CA ALA A 517 13.87 51.30 17.82
C ALA A 517 13.03 51.44 16.53
N GLY A 518 13.37 52.38 15.64
CA GLY A 518 12.72 52.57 14.33
C GLY A 518 13.37 51.84 13.15
N VAL A 519 14.50 51.15 13.35
CA VAL A 519 15.21 50.45 12.27
C VAL A 519 14.67 49.02 12.10
N PRO A 520 14.41 48.56 10.87
CA PRO A 520 13.98 47.19 10.61
C PRO A 520 14.97 46.14 11.13
N SER A 521 14.45 45.10 11.78
CA SER A 521 15.24 44.01 12.39
C SER A 521 16.18 43.30 11.40
N ILE A 522 15.83 43.24 10.13
CA ILE A 522 16.68 42.65 9.07
C ILE A 522 18.02 43.39 8.91
N ILE A 523 18.05 44.71 9.14
CA ILE A 523 19.28 45.51 9.04
C ILE A 523 20.23 45.15 10.19
N TYR A 524 19.70 44.96 11.40
CA TYR A 524 20.49 44.47 12.53
C TYR A 524 21.02 43.06 12.31
N GLY A 525 20.19 42.16 11.78
CA GLY A 525 20.62 40.81 11.44
C GLY A 525 21.77 40.78 10.43
N MET A 526 21.69 41.59 9.37
CA MET A 526 22.76 41.69 8.38
C MET A 526 24.04 42.34 8.94
N LEU A 527 23.92 43.41 9.73
CA LEU A 527 25.07 44.08 10.35
C LEU A 527 25.76 43.16 11.37
N GLY A 528 24.96 42.47 12.18
CA GLY A 528 25.42 41.51 13.16
C GLY A 528 26.15 40.33 12.50
N LEU A 529 25.62 39.80 11.40
CA LEU A 529 26.31 38.78 10.61
C LEU A 529 27.62 39.28 10.00
N ALA A 530 27.63 40.51 9.47
CA ALA A 530 28.80 41.06 8.77
C ALA A 530 29.96 41.43 9.71
N ILE A 531 29.64 41.94 10.90
CA ILE A 531 30.62 42.53 11.83
C ILE A 531 30.73 41.69 13.10
N PHE A 532 29.62 41.49 13.81
CA PHE A 532 29.62 40.88 15.14
C PHE A 532 30.00 39.39 15.11
N VAL A 533 29.37 38.59 14.23
CA VAL A 533 29.69 37.16 14.06
C VAL A 533 31.15 36.95 13.68
N ARG A 534 31.72 37.84 12.86
CA ARG A 534 33.11 37.73 12.41
C ARG A 534 34.12 38.14 13.50
N ILE A 535 33.83 39.18 14.27
CA ILE A 535 34.70 39.65 15.36
C ILE A 535 34.65 38.67 16.54
N MET A 536 33.47 38.15 16.87
CA MET A 536 33.27 37.21 17.97
C MET A 536 33.52 35.76 17.56
N ALA A 537 33.94 35.49 16.31
CA ALA A 537 34.22 34.15 15.81
C ALA A 537 35.17 33.37 16.73
N PRO A 538 36.27 33.92 17.29
CA PRO A 538 37.17 33.15 18.13
C PRO A 538 36.51 32.65 19.44
N LEU A 539 35.61 33.46 20.00
CA LEU A 539 34.89 33.13 21.22
C LEU A 539 33.73 32.16 20.94
N THR A 540 32.94 32.46 19.92
CA THR A 540 31.69 31.76 19.60
C THR A 540 31.89 30.43 18.89
N SER A 541 33.07 30.20 18.29
CA SER A 541 33.50 28.91 17.70
C SER A 541 34.24 28.01 18.70
N GLY A 542 34.53 28.50 19.91
CA GLY A 542 35.31 27.76 20.91
C GLY A 542 36.82 27.65 20.62
N THR A 543 37.30 28.23 19.51
CA THR A 543 38.75 28.28 19.18
C THR A 543 39.58 28.95 20.28
N LEU A 544 39.04 29.98 20.95
CA LEU A 544 39.68 30.64 22.10
C LEU A 544 39.86 29.70 23.31
N PHE A 545 39.04 28.66 23.42
CA PHE A 545 39.07 27.67 24.50
C PHE A 545 39.72 26.34 24.06
N GLY A 546 40.30 26.27 22.86
CA GLY A 546 40.93 25.06 22.32
C GLY A 546 39.95 23.96 21.90
N VAL A 547 38.65 24.25 21.84
CA VAL A 547 37.59 23.32 21.46
C VAL A 547 36.92 23.86 20.20
N SER A 548 37.46 23.52 19.02
CA SER A 548 36.93 24.01 17.75
C SER A 548 36.62 22.88 16.77
N ASP A 549 35.40 22.91 16.21
CA ASP A 549 34.99 22.06 15.10
C ASP A 549 35.24 22.80 13.77
N PRO A 550 35.87 22.17 12.75
CA PRO A 550 36.10 22.78 11.44
C PRO A 550 34.83 23.36 10.79
N THR A 551 33.67 22.77 11.04
CA THR A 551 32.37 23.22 10.50
C THR A 551 31.85 24.52 11.16
N THR A 552 32.34 24.85 12.35
CA THR A 552 31.93 26.02 13.15
C THR A 552 33.01 27.11 13.23
N ALA A 553 34.20 26.86 12.67
CA ALA A 553 35.38 27.72 12.76
C ALA A 553 35.16 29.15 12.20
N ASN A 554 34.19 29.33 11.30
CA ASN A 554 33.82 30.63 10.74
C ASN A 554 32.95 31.49 11.69
N GLY A 555 32.78 31.08 12.95
CA GLY A 555 32.01 31.79 13.96
C GLY A 555 30.49 31.68 13.81
N ARG A 556 29.99 31.01 12.77
CA ARG A 556 28.56 30.81 12.50
C ARG A 556 27.98 29.70 13.37
N THR A 557 27.85 29.98 14.67
CA THR A 557 27.34 29.02 15.66
C THR A 557 25.97 29.45 16.20
N VAL A 558 25.26 28.51 16.81
CA VAL A 558 24.00 28.79 17.55
C VAL A 558 24.20 29.88 18.60
N LEU A 559 25.35 29.88 19.28
CA LEU A 559 25.74 30.92 20.24
C LEU A 559 25.91 32.29 19.56
N SER A 560 26.62 32.35 18.43
CA SER A 560 26.77 33.61 17.68
C SER A 560 25.43 34.16 17.18
N ALA A 561 24.52 33.28 16.75
CA ALA A 561 23.19 33.66 16.25
C ALA A 561 22.33 34.20 17.41
N GLY A 562 22.31 33.51 18.55
CA GLY A 562 21.59 33.94 19.75
C GLY A 562 22.07 35.30 20.26
N LEU A 563 23.38 35.52 20.30
CA LEU A 563 23.99 36.80 20.71
C LEU A 563 23.83 37.91 19.68
N THR A 564 23.59 37.59 18.40
CA THR A 564 23.41 38.60 17.34
C THR A 564 21.97 39.11 17.29
N LEU A 565 21.01 38.20 17.50
CA LEU A 565 19.59 38.55 17.58
C LEU A 565 19.23 39.25 18.88
N GLY A 566 20.08 39.09 19.89
CA GLY A 566 19.87 39.60 21.22
C GLY A 566 20.54 40.93 21.50
#